data_AF-F4BA05-F1
#
_entry.id   AF-F4BA05-F1
#
_cell.length_a   1.000
_cell.length_b   1.000
_cell.length_c   1.000
_cell.angle_alpha   90.00
_cell.angle_beta   90.00
_cell.angle_gamma   90.00
#
_symmetry.space_group_name_H-M   'P 1'
#
loop_
_entity.id
_entity.type
_entity.pdbx_description
1 polymer ?
#
loop_
_entity_poly.entity_id
_entity_poly.type
_entity_poly.pdbx_seq_one_letter_code
_entity_poly.pdbx_strand_id
1 'polypeptide(L)'
;MKTKETIKQRKVRSNESISAFKEELRALSFEPIYGESVKDIIMRFTTKIQELAEQYGYEIDFPKKAEVETDGNIYYFVYNIKVKTKMSVKKLKISIQYIMYDNNQWVGLITGIK
;
A
#
# COMPACT_ATOMS: atom_id res chain seq x y z
N MET A 1 -20.36 32.19 -13.95
CA MET A 1 -19.02 31.59 -14.10
C MET A 1 -18.94 30.41 -13.15
N LYS A 2 -18.87 29.16 -13.63
CA LYS A 2 -18.64 27.98 -12.78
C LYS A 2 -17.26 27.44 -13.13
N THR A 3 -16.35 27.62 -12.20
CA THR A 3 -14.94 27.23 -12.26
C THR A 3 -14.88 25.72 -12.46
N LYS A 4 -14.43 25.28 -13.63
CA LYS A 4 -14.07 23.88 -13.87
C LYS A 4 -12.84 23.60 -13.00
N GLU A 5 -13.04 22.94 -11.87
CA GLU A 5 -11.96 22.31 -11.12
C GLU A 5 -11.25 21.36 -12.07
N THR A 6 -10.10 21.82 -12.56
CA THR A 6 -9.23 21.03 -13.40
C THR A 6 -8.54 20.09 -12.44
N ILE A 7 -9.12 18.91 -12.23
CA ILE A 7 -8.41 17.75 -11.68
C ILE A 7 -7.25 17.54 -12.65
N LYS A 8 -6.09 18.11 -12.33
CA LYS A 8 -4.84 17.83 -13.03
C LYS A 8 -4.53 16.37 -12.76
N GLN A 9 -5.05 15.49 -13.61
CA GLN A 9 -4.50 14.15 -13.78
C GLN A 9 -3.02 14.35 -14.11
N ARG A 10 -2.19 14.17 -13.09
CA ARG A 10 -0.74 14.32 -13.16
C ARG A 10 -0.30 13.36 -14.25
N LYS A 11 0.17 13.91 -15.37
CA LYS A 11 0.68 13.13 -16.52
C LYS A 11 1.58 12.03 -16.00
N VAL A 12 1.17 10.78 -16.22
CA VAL A 12 1.86 9.52 -15.93
C VAL A 12 3.35 9.66 -16.25
N ARG A 13 4.18 9.78 -15.20
CA ARG A 13 5.63 9.88 -15.34
C ARG A 13 6.19 8.46 -15.41
N SER A 14 6.12 7.83 -16.57
CA SER A 14 6.61 6.45 -16.80
C SER A 14 8.14 6.27 -16.68
N ASN A 15 8.84 7.26 -16.11
CA ASN A 15 10.27 7.31 -15.88
C ASN A 15 10.64 7.77 -14.45
N GLU A 16 9.66 7.92 -13.54
CA GLU A 16 9.98 8.18 -12.14
C GLU A 16 10.70 6.98 -11.51
N SER A 17 11.65 7.27 -10.62
CA SER A 17 12.53 6.28 -10.04
C SER A 17 11.80 5.44 -8.99
N ILE A 18 12.28 4.22 -8.75
CA ILE A 18 11.79 3.36 -7.64
C ILE A 18 11.81 4.09 -6.29
N SER A 19 12.71 5.07 -6.11
CA SER A 19 12.75 5.91 -4.91
C SER A 19 11.49 6.76 -4.75
N ALA A 20 10.98 7.37 -5.82
CA ALA A 20 9.73 8.13 -5.78
C ALA A 20 8.53 7.23 -5.43
N PHE A 21 8.47 6.04 -6.03
CA PHE A 21 7.47 5.02 -5.68
C PHE A 21 7.55 4.62 -4.20
N LYS A 22 8.76 4.45 -3.64
CA LYS A 22 8.93 4.18 -2.20
C LYS A 22 8.40 5.33 -1.34
N GLU A 23 8.65 6.58 -1.72
CA GLU A 23 8.13 7.74 -0.97
C GLU A 23 6.61 7.82 -1.04
N GLU A 24 5.98 7.54 -2.19
CA GLU A 24 4.52 7.51 -2.28
C GLU A 24 3.90 6.35 -1.50
N LEU A 25 4.53 5.18 -1.50
CA LEU A 25 4.13 4.10 -0.60
C LEU A 25 4.26 4.53 0.87
N ARG A 26 5.30 5.29 1.24
CA ARG A 26 5.43 5.84 2.59
C ARG A 26 4.37 6.88 2.88
N ALA A 27 3.92 7.66 1.90
CA ALA A 27 2.81 8.58 2.11
C ALA A 27 1.52 7.82 2.51
N LEU A 28 1.29 6.61 1.99
CA LEU A 28 0.17 5.75 2.42
C LEU A 28 0.24 5.34 3.89
N SER A 29 1.41 5.41 4.55
CA SER A 29 1.52 5.12 5.99
C SER A 29 0.83 6.14 6.89
N PHE A 30 0.56 7.34 6.38
CA PHE A 30 -0.15 8.38 7.13
C PHE A 30 -1.68 8.22 7.06
N GLU A 31 -2.19 7.29 6.25
CA GLU A 31 -3.63 7.08 6.07
C GLU A 31 -4.07 5.74 6.69
N PRO A 32 -4.87 5.73 7.76
CA PRO A 32 -5.48 4.50 8.24
C PRO A 32 -6.48 3.97 7.22
N ILE A 33 -6.45 2.66 6.98
CA ILE A 33 -7.45 1.97 6.17
C ILE A 33 -8.41 1.24 7.11
N TYR A 34 -9.68 1.65 7.07
CA TYR A 34 -10.76 1.00 7.82
C TYR A 34 -11.41 -0.10 6.99
N GLY A 35 -11.86 -1.15 7.67
CA GLY A 35 -12.59 -2.24 7.04
C GLY A 35 -13.39 -3.08 8.03
N GLU A 36 -14.29 -3.89 7.50
CA GLU A 36 -15.17 -4.77 8.29
C GLU A 36 -14.42 -6.03 8.79
N SER A 37 -13.30 -6.36 8.14
CA SER A 37 -12.45 -7.49 8.52
C SER A 37 -11.01 -7.25 8.09
N VAL A 38 -10.05 -7.99 8.67
CA VAL A 38 -8.64 -7.98 8.23
C VAL A 38 -8.53 -8.29 6.73
N LYS A 39 -9.35 -9.20 6.19
CA LYS A 39 -9.35 -9.54 4.77
C LYS A 39 -9.75 -8.36 3.88
N ASP A 40 -10.76 -7.57 4.28
CA ASP A 40 -11.17 -6.37 3.56
C ASP A 40 -10.03 -5.35 3.51
N ILE A 41 -9.36 -5.13 4.64
CA ILE A 41 -8.24 -4.18 4.71
C ILE A 41 -7.06 -4.65 3.85
N ILE A 42 -6.72 -5.95 3.89
CA ILE A 42 -5.68 -6.52 3.02
C ILE A 42 -6.01 -6.25 1.56
N MET A 43 -7.24 -6.53 1.13
CA MET A 43 -7.68 -6.29 -0.24
C MET A 43 -7.49 -4.82 -0.62
N ARG A 44 -7.98 -3.89 0.21
CA ARG A 44 -7.83 -2.44 -0.02
C ARG A 44 -6.38 -1.99 -0.09
N PHE A 45 -5.51 -2.49 0.79
CA PHE A 45 -4.07 -2.21 0.72
C PHE A 45 -3.46 -2.71 -0.60
N THR A 46 -3.74 -3.96 -0.95
CA THR A 46 -3.18 -4.54 -2.18
C THR A 46 -3.67 -3.80 -3.42
N THR A 47 -4.94 -3.39 -3.47
CA THR A 47 -5.49 -2.56 -4.55
C THR A 47 -4.80 -1.19 -4.62
N LYS A 48 -4.67 -0.47 -3.50
CA LYS A 48 -3.96 0.83 -3.48
C LYS A 48 -2.51 0.72 -3.96
N ILE A 49 -1.79 -0.32 -3.54
CA ILE A 49 -0.40 -0.57 -3.96
C ILE A 49 -0.34 -0.88 -5.46
N GLN A 50 -1.27 -1.68 -5.95
CA GLN A 50 -1.37 -2.05 -7.36
C GLN A 50 -1.66 -0.83 -8.24
N GLU A 51 -2.66 -0.02 -7.88
CA GLU A 51 -3.02 1.22 -8.57
C GLU A 51 -1.83 2.20 -8.62
N LEU A 52 -1.10 2.34 -7.49
CA LEU A 52 0.10 3.16 -7.44
C LEU A 52 1.19 2.60 -8.36
N ALA A 53 1.44 1.30 -8.36
CA ALA A 53 2.44 0.68 -9.23
C ALA A 53 2.11 0.85 -10.71
N GLU A 54 0.84 0.74 -11.09
CA GLU A 54 0.37 0.94 -12.46
C GLU A 54 0.61 2.36 -12.96
N GLN A 55 0.46 3.38 -12.09
CA GLN A 55 0.81 4.77 -12.43
C GLN A 55 2.30 4.95 -12.79
N TYR A 56 3.17 4.08 -12.27
CA TYR A 56 4.61 4.06 -12.56
C TYR A 56 4.96 3.09 -13.69
N GLY A 57 4.00 2.32 -14.21
CA GLY A 57 4.23 1.26 -15.19
C GLY A 57 5.01 0.08 -14.62
N TYR A 58 4.84 -0.20 -13.32
CA TYR A 58 5.46 -1.32 -12.62
C TYR A 58 4.45 -2.45 -12.42
N GLU A 59 4.96 -3.68 -12.37
CA GLU A 59 4.15 -4.84 -11.97
C GLU A 59 4.49 -5.25 -10.54
N ILE A 60 3.48 -5.62 -9.75
CA ILE A 60 3.65 -6.11 -8.38
C ILE A 60 3.37 -7.61 -8.32
N ASP A 61 4.30 -8.35 -7.73
CA ASP A 61 4.11 -9.74 -7.31
C ASP A 61 3.97 -9.75 -5.79
N PHE A 62 2.74 -9.94 -5.33
CA PHE A 62 2.42 -10.08 -3.91
C PHE A 62 2.79 -11.47 -3.40
N PRO A 63 3.30 -11.59 -2.16
CA PRO A 63 3.65 -12.88 -1.61
C PRO A 63 2.38 -13.73 -1.38
N LYS A 64 2.50 -15.06 -1.53
CA LYS A 64 1.38 -15.99 -1.27
C LYS A 64 0.95 -16.01 0.20
N LYS A 65 1.85 -15.63 1.11
CA LYS A 65 1.65 -15.57 2.55
C LYS A 65 2.42 -14.38 3.12
N ALA A 66 1.87 -13.75 4.14
CA ALA A 66 2.58 -12.77 4.95
C ALA A 66 3.20 -13.48 6.17
N GLU A 67 4.28 -12.92 6.70
CA GLU A 67 4.70 -13.25 8.06
C GLU A 67 3.74 -12.53 9.02
N VAL A 68 3.25 -13.25 10.04
CA VAL A 68 2.25 -12.75 10.98
C VAL A 68 2.75 -12.92 12.40
N GLU A 69 2.67 -11.85 13.17
CA GLU A 69 2.91 -11.82 14.61
C GLU A 69 1.70 -11.21 15.32
N THR A 70 1.41 -11.64 16.54
CA THR A 70 0.22 -11.22 17.29
C THR A 70 0.60 -10.81 18.70
N ASP A 71 0.10 -9.67 19.15
CA ASP A 71 0.27 -9.16 20.50
C ASP A 71 -1.08 -8.61 21.00
N GLY A 72 -1.76 -9.39 21.85
CA GLY A 72 -3.12 -9.10 22.29
C GLY A 72 -4.08 -8.92 21.11
N ASN A 73 -4.63 -7.71 20.96
CA ASN A 73 -5.58 -7.36 19.89
C ASN A 73 -4.91 -6.71 18.66
N ILE A 74 -3.59 -6.78 18.58
CA ILE A 74 -2.79 -6.19 17.51
C ILE A 74 -2.17 -7.31 16.67
N TYR A 75 -2.34 -7.21 15.35
CA TYR A 75 -1.77 -8.13 14.39
C TYR A 75 -0.74 -7.40 13.53
N TYR A 76 0.47 -7.92 13.48
CA TYR A 76 1.55 -7.39 12.65
C TYR A 76 1.74 -8.30 11.44
N PHE A 77 1.65 -7.71 10.26
CA PHE A 77 1.85 -8.40 8.99
C PHE A 77 3.05 -7.81 8.28
N VAL A 78 3.83 -8.69 7.66
CA VAL A 78 4.94 -8.30 6.80
C VAL A 78 4.72 -8.88 5.41
N TYR A 79 4.62 -7.99 4.42
CA TYR A 79 4.52 -8.32 3.01
C TYR A 79 5.84 -8.05 2.32
N ASN A 80 6.49 -9.11 1.85
CA ASN A 80 7.67 -9.03 0.99
C ASN A 80 7.23 -9.03 -0.48
N ILE A 81 6.91 -7.86 -1.02
CA ILE A 81 6.46 -7.71 -2.41
C ILE A 81 7.65 -7.62 -3.37
N LYS A 82 7.47 -8.05 -4.62
CA LYS A 82 8.43 -7.77 -5.69
C LYS A 82 7.84 -6.75 -6.66
N VAL A 83 8.57 -5.67 -6.88
CA VAL A 83 8.28 -4.63 -7.86
C VAL A 83 9.12 -4.91 -9.10
N LYS A 84 8.46 -5.33 -10.19
CA LYS A 84 9.11 -5.49 -11.47
C LYS A 84 9.02 -4.16 -12.23
N THR A 85 10.19 -3.60 -12.49
CA THR A 85 10.37 -2.44 -13.36
C THR A 85 10.85 -2.94 -14.73
N LYS A 86 10.88 -2.04 -15.73
CA LYS A 86 11.43 -2.36 -17.06
C LYS A 86 12.87 -2.90 -17.02
N MET A 87 13.68 -2.48 -16.04
CA MET A 87 15.11 -2.80 -16.00
C MET A 87 15.49 -3.82 -14.92
N SER A 88 14.67 -3.99 -13.89
CA SER A 88 15.04 -4.82 -12.74
C SER A 88 13.85 -5.22 -11.88
N VAL A 89 14.05 -6.24 -11.05
CA VAL A 89 13.12 -6.61 -9.97
C VAL A 89 13.68 -6.11 -8.64
N LYS A 90 12.88 -5.35 -7.90
CA LYS A 90 13.20 -4.84 -6.57
C LYS A 90 12.29 -5.51 -5.55
N LYS A 91 12.85 -5.92 -4.40
CA LYS A 91 12.06 -6.44 -3.28
C LYS A 91 11.80 -5.30 -2.30
N LEU A 92 10.55 -5.16 -1.86
CA LEU A 92 10.17 -4.24 -0.79
C LEU A 92 9.53 -5.01 0.35
N LYS A 93 9.92 -4.65 1.57
CA LYS A 93 9.30 -5.16 2.79
C LYS A 93 8.33 -4.10 3.32
N ILE A 94 7.04 -4.43 3.33
CA ILE A 94 5.98 -3.57 3.87
C ILE A 94 5.50 -4.18 5.17
N SER A 95 5.65 -3.45 6.26
CA SER A 95 5.12 -3.78 7.58
C SER A 95 3.78 -3.09 7.76
N ILE A 96 2.75 -3.85 8.14
CA ILE A 96 1.39 -3.37 8.37
C ILE A 96 0.96 -3.84 9.75
N GLN A 97 0.29 -2.96 10.49
CA GLN A 97 -0.34 -3.26 11.76
C GLN A 97 -1.85 -3.20 11.58
N TYR A 98 -2.56 -4.22 12.02
CA TYR A 98 -4.01 -4.23 12.12
C TYR A 98 -4.45 -4.23 13.57
N ILE A 99 -5.38 -3.35 13.90
CA ILE A 99 -5.90 -3.19 15.26
C ILE A 99 -7.43 -3.24 15.16
N MET A 100 -8.06 -3.99 16.07
CA MET A 100 -9.50 -3.90 16.24
C MET A 100 -9.84 -2.61 16.98
N TYR A 101 -10.58 -1.74 16.32
CA TYR A 101 -11.09 -0.46 16.81
C TYR A 101 -12.59 -0.57 17.11
N ASP A 102 -13.12 0.39 17.85
CA ASP A 102 -14.48 0.42 18.42
C ASP A 102 -15.59 -0.06 17.46
N ASN A 103 -16.62 -0.73 18.00
CA ASN A 103 -17.71 -1.38 17.23
C ASN A 103 -17.28 -2.47 16.21
N ASN A 104 -16.33 -3.35 16.55
CA ASN A 104 -15.85 -4.44 15.69
C ASN A 104 -15.24 -3.97 14.33
N GLN A 105 -14.88 -2.70 14.21
CA GLN A 105 -14.24 -2.20 13.01
C GLN A 105 -12.74 -2.46 13.08
N TRP A 106 -12.14 -2.86 11.96
CA TRP A 106 -10.70 -3.03 11.88
C TRP A 106 -10.06 -1.78 11.29
N VAL A 107 -8.88 -1.42 11.79
CA VAL A 107 -8.02 -0.42 11.18
C VAL A 107 -6.69 -1.06 10.81
N GLY A 108 -6.17 -0.71 9.64
CA GLY A 108 -4.85 -1.10 9.18
C GLY A 108 -3.97 0.11 8.90
N LEU A 109 -2.72 0.04 9.33
CA LEU A 109 -1.72 1.11 9.20
C LEU A 109 -0.42 0.51 8.68
N ILE A 110 0.16 1.09 7.63
CA ILE A 110 1.53 0.75 7.23
C ILE A 110 2.46 1.35 8.28
N THR A 111 3.27 0.51 8.93
CA THR A 111 4.22 0.94 9.97
C THR A 111 5.65 1.03 9.45
N GLY A 112 5.94 0.51 8.25
CA GLY A 112 7.26 0.64 7.65
C GLY A 112 7.38 0.10 6.24
N ILE A 113 8.26 0.72 5.46
CA ILE A 113 8.61 0.32 4.10
C ILE A 113 10.13 0.32 3.95
N LYS A 114 10.72 -0.83 3.65
CA LYS A 114 12.16 -1.01 3.45
C LYS A 114 12.44 -1.56 2.04
#